data_AF-A0A817DGY1-F1
#
_entry.id   AF-A0A817DGY1-F1
#
_cell.length_a   1.000
_cell.length_b   1.000
_cell.length_c   1.000
_cell.angle_alpha   90.00
_cell.angle_beta   90.00
_cell.angle_gamma   90.00
#
_symmetry.space_group_name_H-M   'P 1'
#
loop_
_entity.id
_entity.type
_entity.pdbx_description
1 polymer ?
#
loop_
_entity_poly.entity_id
_entity_poly.type
_entity_poly.pdbx_seq_one_letter_code
_entity_poly.pdbx_strand_id
1 'polypeptide(L)'
;MIVKKQQYVKPKEYTFTYCDGSCTNLSLQQQLQQSSIYALIQSIIRKKFSNIPQRNCVSSQLANDNFLLRQTDGSVEIYPIKDIIVKQCACL
;
A
#
# COMPACT_ATOMS: atom_id res chain seq x y z
N MET A 1 -25.57 9.99 25.20
CA MET A 1 -24.59 8.90 25.04
C MET A 1 -23.29 9.52 24.54
N ILE A 2 -22.30 9.71 25.41
CA ILE A 2 -21.04 10.40 25.06
C ILE A 2 -20.08 9.37 24.46
N VAL A 3 -19.84 9.46 23.15
CA VAL A 3 -18.82 8.63 22.48
C VAL A 3 -17.45 9.22 22.82
N LYS A 4 -16.77 8.66 23.83
CA LYS A 4 -15.37 9.00 24.12
C LYS A 4 -14.51 8.49 22.97
N LYS A 5 -13.91 9.39 22.19
CA LYS A 5 -12.97 9.04 21.11
C LYS A 5 -11.60 8.65 21.69
N GLN A 6 -11.01 7.58 21.19
CA GLN A 6 -9.60 7.26 21.42
C GLN A 6 -8.72 8.36 20.81
N GLN A 7 -7.62 8.71 21.51
CA GLN A 7 -6.76 9.83 21.12
C GLN A 7 -5.33 9.36 20.81
N TYR A 8 -4.78 9.79 19.68
CA TYR A 8 -3.38 9.58 19.32
C TYR A 8 -2.44 10.37 20.23
N VAL A 9 -1.67 9.65 21.05
CA VAL A 9 -0.61 10.25 21.89
C VAL A 9 0.66 10.37 21.05
N LYS A 10 1.06 9.29 20.37
CA LYS A 10 2.19 9.27 19.42
C LYS A 10 1.91 8.32 18.24
N PRO A 11 2.43 8.62 17.03
CA PRO A 11 3.07 9.88 16.67
C PRO A 11 2.03 11.01 16.51
N LYS A 12 2.48 12.28 16.53
CA LYS A 12 1.59 13.44 16.34
C LYS A 12 1.36 13.75 14.86
N GLU A 13 2.34 13.40 14.05
CA GLU A 13 2.31 13.47 12.59
C GLU A 13 2.80 12.13 12.06
N TYR A 14 2.22 11.66 10.97
CA TYR A 14 2.61 10.40 10.33
C TYR A 14 2.77 10.63 8.84
N THR A 15 3.92 10.22 8.29
CA THR A 15 4.16 10.26 6.85
C THR A 15 3.84 8.89 6.27
N PHE A 16 2.77 8.83 5.49
CA PHE A 16 2.41 7.61 4.77
C PHE A 16 3.27 7.47 3.52
N THR A 17 3.78 6.27 3.28
CA THR A 17 4.38 5.92 2.00
C THR A 17 3.30 5.40 1.06
N TYR A 18 3.44 5.70 -0.23
CA TYR A 18 2.50 5.27 -1.26
C TYR A 18 3.25 4.86 -2.52
N CYS A 19 2.60 4.05 -3.36
CA CYS A 19 3.11 3.69 -4.67
C CYS A 19 2.60 4.66 -5.71
N ASP A 20 3.49 5.17 -6.54
CA ASP A 20 3.17 6.00 -7.69
C ASP A 20 4.17 5.71 -8.82
N GLY A 21 3.77 5.96 -10.06
CA GLY A 21 4.60 5.75 -11.24
C GLY A 21 3.96 4.91 -12.35
N SER A 22 4.59 4.95 -13.53
CA SER A 22 4.09 4.28 -14.74
C SER A 22 4.68 2.89 -14.94
N CYS A 23 3.79 1.92 -15.19
CA CYS A 23 4.13 0.53 -15.51
C CYS A 23 4.40 0.24 -17.01
N THR A 24 4.65 1.26 -17.84
CA THR A 24 4.81 1.13 -19.31
C THR A 24 6.09 0.42 -19.74
N ASN A 25 7.23 0.74 -19.09
CA ASN A 25 8.56 0.40 -19.61
C ASN A 25 9.33 -0.56 -18.70
N LEU A 26 8.64 -1.49 -18.05
CA LEU A 26 9.30 -2.50 -17.24
C LEU A 26 10.04 -3.51 -18.14
N SER A 27 11.29 -3.82 -17.77
CA SER A 27 12.03 -4.91 -18.41
C SER A 27 11.35 -6.25 -18.14
N LEU A 28 11.57 -7.25 -18.99
CA LEU A 28 10.96 -8.59 -18.82
C LEU A 28 11.32 -9.21 -17.45
N GLN A 29 12.56 -8.99 -16.97
CA GLN A 29 12.98 -9.44 -15.64
C GLN A 29 12.20 -8.74 -14.52
N GLN A 30 12.00 -7.42 -14.61
CA GLN A 30 11.20 -6.67 -13.63
C GLN A 30 9.74 -7.12 -13.65
N GLN A 31 9.19 -7.37 -14.84
CA GLN A 31 7.84 -7.89 -15.01
C GLN A 31 7.70 -9.27 -14.33
N LEU A 32 8.64 -10.19 -14.53
CA LEU A 32 8.59 -11.53 -13.92
C LEU A 32 8.75 -11.51 -12.39
N GLN A 33 9.55 -10.59 -11.85
CA GLN A 33 9.80 -10.50 -10.41
C GLN A 33 8.70 -9.75 -9.64
N GLN A 34 8.01 -8.81 -10.29
CA GLN A 34 7.15 -7.85 -9.61
C GLN A 34 5.69 -7.92 -10.06
N SER A 35 5.33 -8.76 -11.04
CA SER A 35 3.96 -8.80 -11.58
C SER A 35 3.32 -10.17 -11.38
N SER A 36 2.01 -10.18 -11.13
CA SER A 36 1.23 -11.40 -11.19
C SER A 36 1.19 -11.94 -12.63
N ILE A 37 0.89 -13.23 -12.79
CA ILE A 37 0.69 -13.83 -14.12
C ILE A 37 -0.40 -13.08 -14.90
N TYR A 38 -1.47 -12.65 -14.22
CA TYR A 38 -2.53 -11.84 -14.82
C TYR A 38 -1.98 -10.51 -15.38
N ALA A 39 -1.18 -9.80 -14.59
CA ALA A 39 -0.56 -8.53 -14.98
C ALA A 39 0.42 -8.70 -16.16
N LEU A 40 1.16 -9.81 -16.20
CA LEU A 40 2.01 -10.18 -17.34
C LEU A 40 1.18 -10.36 -18.61
N ILE A 41 0.10 -11.16 -18.54
CA ILE A 41 -0.79 -11.41 -19.67
C ILE A 41 -1.45 -10.12 -20.15
N GLN A 42 -1.95 -9.28 -19.25
CA GLN A 42 -2.53 -7.98 -19.58
C GLN A 42 -1.54 -7.10 -20.37
N SER A 43 -0.26 -7.10 -19.98
CA SER A 43 0.79 -6.35 -20.69
C SER A 43 1.03 -6.87 -22.10
N ILE A 44 0.97 -8.19 -22.30
CA ILE A 44 1.12 -8.83 -23.60
C ILE A 44 -0.08 -8.50 -24.50
N ILE A 45 -1.30 -8.64 -23.98
CA ILE A 45 -2.53 -8.37 -24.73
C ILE A 45 -2.59 -6.89 -25.14
N ARG A 46 -2.20 -5.97 -24.25
CA ARG A 46 -2.19 -4.53 -24.53
C ARG A 46 -1.28 -4.13 -25.70
N LYS A 47 -0.20 -4.89 -26.00
CA LYS A 47 0.64 -4.65 -27.19
C LYS A 47 -0.14 -4.76 -28.49
N LYS A 48 -1.22 -5.55 -28.51
CA LYS A 48 -2.10 -5.76 -29.66
C LYS A 48 -3.40 -4.95 -29.57
N PHE A 49 -3.86 -4.67 -28.36
CA PHE A 49 -5.15 -4.02 -28.10
C PHE A 49 -4.98 -2.80 -27.18
N SER A 50 -4.95 -1.60 -27.77
CA SER A 50 -4.71 -0.34 -27.06
C SER A 50 -5.84 0.09 -26.12
N ASN A 51 -7.02 -0.52 -26.24
CA ASN A 51 -8.15 -0.32 -25.34
C ASN A 51 -8.00 -1.06 -24.01
N ILE A 52 -7.01 -1.95 -23.87
CA ILE A 52 -6.71 -2.59 -22.60
C ILE A 52 -5.96 -1.59 -21.70
N PRO A 53 -6.46 -1.36 -20.47
CA PRO A 53 -5.83 -0.42 -19.56
C PRO A 53 -4.41 -0.88 -19.22
N GLN A 54 -3.56 0.10 -18.95
CA GLN A 54 -2.24 -0.17 -18.41
C GLN A 54 -2.37 -0.69 -16.97
N ARG A 55 -1.39 -1.50 -16.55
CA ARG A 55 -1.22 -1.88 -15.15
C ARG A 55 -0.97 -0.67 -14.27
N ASN A 56 -1.37 -0.79 -13.00
CA ASN A 56 -1.19 0.24 -12.01
C ASN A 56 -0.01 -0.09 -11.08
N CYS A 57 0.71 0.93 -10.64
CA CYS A 57 1.72 0.79 -9.60
C CYS A 57 1.01 0.75 -8.25
N VAL A 58 1.02 -0.41 -7.58
CA VAL A 58 0.30 -0.63 -6.32
C VAL A 58 1.22 -1.29 -5.29
N SER A 59 0.85 -1.22 -4.01
CA SER A 59 1.61 -1.86 -2.94
C SER A 59 1.50 -3.39 -3.03
N SER A 60 2.64 -4.08 -3.16
CA SER A 60 2.71 -5.54 -3.06
C SER A 60 3.09 -6.02 -1.66
N GLN A 61 3.76 -5.18 -0.89
CA GLN A 61 4.15 -5.49 0.47
C GLN A 61 3.90 -4.30 1.39
N LEU A 62 3.14 -4.56 2.45
CA LEU A 62 2.80 -3.62 3.50
C LEU A 62 3.41 -4.08 4.82
N ALA A 63 3.61 -3.14 5.75
CA ALA A 63 4.05 -3.42 7.11
C ALA A 63 3.23 -2.61 8.11
N ASN A 64 3.22 -3.12 9.34
CA ASN A 64 2.54 -2.52 10.47
C ASN A 64 3.44 -1.47 11.13
N ASP A 65 2.82 -0.60 11.91
CA ASP A 65 3.52 0.33 12.78
C ASP A 65 2.79 0.50 14.13
N ASN A 66 3.49 0.94 15.15
CA ASN A 66 2.99 1.01 16.52
C ASN A 66 2.64 2.45 16.91
N PHE A 67 1.39 2.65 17.31
CA PHE A 67 0.86 3.95 17.71
C PHE A 67 0.54 3.92 19.20
N LEU A 68 0.92 4.96 19.92
CA LEU A 68 0.57 5.12 21.33
C LEU A 68 -0.81 5.78 21.41
N LEU A 69 -1.80 5.05 21.89
CA LEU A 69 -3.19 5.49 21.98
C LEU A 69 -3.59 5.68 23.44
N ARG A 70 -4.33 6.76 23.72
CA ARG A 70 -5.05 6.93 24.98
C ARG A 70 -6.46 6.36 24.82
N GLN A 71 -6.79 5.40 25.67
CA GLN A 71 -8.08 4.75 25.75
C GLN A 71 -9.11 5.62 26.48
N THR A 72 -10.37 5.20 26.43
CA THR A 72 -11.51 5.95 27.00
C THR A 72 -11.53 5.99 28.53
N ASP A 73 -10.84 5.04 29.17
CA ASP A 73 -10.59 4.94 30.61
C ASP A 73 -9.36 5.77 31.06
N GLY A 74 -8.66 6.40 30.11
CA GLY A 74 -7.46 7.19 30.37
C GLY A 74 -6.16 6.39 30.36
N SER A 75 -6.21 5.06 30.25
CA SER A 75 -5.03 4.22 30.06
C SER A 75 -4.34 4.50 28.73
N VAL A 76 -3.06 4.16 28.64
CA VAL A 76 -2.25 4.36 27.44
C VAL A 76 -1.68 3.02 27.01
N GLU A 77 -1.91 2.65 25.75
CA GLU A 77 -1.43 1.39 25.18
C GLU A 77 -0.72 1.61 23.85
N ILE A 78 0.21 0.70 23.54
CA ILE A 78 0.81 0.60 22.21
C ILE A 78 -0.11 -0.26 21.35
N TYR A 79 -0.64 0.34 20.30
CA TYR A 79 -1.58 -0.28 19.38
C TYR A 79 -0.93 -0.44 17.99
N PRO A 80 -0.83 -1.67 17.45
CA PRO A 80 -0.31 -1.90 16.11
C PRO A 80 -1.35 -1.53 15.06
N ILE A 81 -1.07 -0.51 14.25
CA ILE A 81 -1.84 -0.18 13.05
C ILE A 81 -1.32 -1.04 11.91
N LYS A 82 -2.22 -1.84 11.32
CA LYS A 82 -1.86 -2.78 10.26
C LYS A 82 -1.73 -2.08 8.91
N ASP A 83 -0.83 -2.61 8.10
CA ASP A 83 -0.72 -2.32 6.66
C ASP A 83 -0.58 -0.84 6.31
N ILE A 84 0.11 -0.08 7.17
CA ILE A 84 0.20 1.38 7.08
C ILE A 84 1.48 1.86 6.39
N ILE A 85 2.51 1.02 6.31
CA ILE A 85 3.79 1.33 5.64
C ILE A 85 3.88 0.52 4.35
N VAL A 86 3.98 1.20 3.20
CA VAL A 86 4.38 0.57 1.95
C VAL A 86 5.88 0.23 1.99
N LYS A 87 6.20 -1.06 1.86
CA LYS A 87 7.58 -1.58 1.78
C LYS A 87 8.02 -1.87 0.35
N GLN A 88 7.08 -2.32 -0.49
CA GLN A 88 7.37 -2.63 -1.88
C GLN A 88 6.17 -2.31 -2.76
N CYS A 89 6.48 -1.77 -3.95
CA CYS A 89 5.52 -1.51 -5.02
C CYS A 89 5.71 -2.51 -6.17
N ALA A 90 4.63 -2.76 -6.88
CA ALA A 90 4.54 -3.71 -7.98
C ALA A 90 3.59 -3.18 -9.06
N CYS A 91 3.79 -3.65 -10.28
CA CYS A 91 2.89 -3.37 -11.40
C CYS A 91 1.90 -4.50 -11.58
N LEU A 92 0.68 -4.31 -11.06
CA LEU A 92 -0.40 -5.27 -11.10
C LEU A 92 -1.57 -4.82 -11.98
#